data_AF-A0AAJ6T1S9-F1
#
_entry.id   AF-A0AAJ6T1S9-F1
#
_cell.length_a   1.000
_cell.length_b   1.000
_cell.length_c   1.000
_cell.angle_alpha   90.00
_cell.angle_beta   90.00
_cell.angle_gamma   90.00
#
_symmetry.space_group_name_H-M   'P 1'
#
loop_
_entity.id
_entity.type
_entity.pdbx_description
1 polymer ?
#
loop_
_entity_poly.entity_id
_entity_poly.type
_entity_poly.pdbx_seq_one_letter_code
_entity_poly.pdbx_strand_id
1 'polypeptide(L)'
;MDTWLSYAPVKNNPEDAAKTHYEVFNGQVVEVWPRIVWKPKWGLTFAEIRSKVSGSCSITQRSTMAIKGRNIFVKDLSLDGALVIDSIDEAEKKEAPTMLDWCANNHTKYWGAAETEHLQRYFST
;
A
#
# COMPACT_ATOMS: atom_id res chain seq x y z
N MET A 1 22.43 6.31 -3.17
CA MET A 1 21.54 5.63 -2.21
C MET A 1 20.16 5.57 -2.80
N ASP A 2 19.46 4.47 -2.57
CA ASP A 2 18.11 4.26 -3.04
C ASP A 2 17.11 5.05 -2.17
N THR A 3 16.57 6.17 -2.69
CA THR A 3 15.67 7.03 -1.92
C THR A 3 14.29 6.39 -1.79
N TRP A 4 13.76 6.34 -0.55
CA TRP A 4 12.40 5.93 -0.22
C TRP A 4 11.71 7.06 0.54
N LEU A 5 10.41 7.26 0.28
CA LEU A 5 9.54 8.10 1.07
C LEU A 5 8.75 7.22 2.03
N SER A 6 8.67 7.62 3.28
CA SER A 6 7.84 6.98 4.30
C SER A 6 6.74 7.94 4.71
N TYR A 7 5.50 7.46 4.77
CA TYR A 7 4.41 8.20 5.35
C TYR A 7 4.11 7.66 6.75
N ALA A 8 4.38 8.48 7.75
CA ALA A 8 3.80 8.32 9.07
C ALA A 8 2.53 9.18 9.11
N PRO A 9 1.35 8.60 9.36
CA PRO A 9 0.13 9.39 9.53
C PRO A 9 0.34 10.38 10.69
N VAL A 10 0.45 11.67 10.37
CA VAL A 10 0.29 12.74 11.34
C VAL A 10 -1.21 12.79 11.67
N LYS A 11 -1.58 13.02 12.95
CA LYS A 11 -2.97 13.11 13.45
C LYS A 11 -3.72 14.29 12.81
N ASN A 12 -3.93 14.25 11.49
CA ASN A 12 -4.61 15.28 10.71
C ASN A 12 -6.12 15.04 10.68
N ASN A 13 -6.59 13.95 11.28
CA ASN A 13 -7.99 13.62 11.44
C ASN A 13 -8.27 13.14 12.88
N PRO A 14 -9.14 13.81 13.64
CA PRO A 14 -9.44 13.43 15.02
C PRO A 14 -10.13 12.06 15.16
N GLU A 15 -10.85 11.58 14.13
CA GLU A 15 -11.51 10.27 14.18
C GLU A 15 -10.51 9.10 13.96
N ASP A 16 -9.51 9.30 13.09
CA ASP A 16 -8.39 8.35 12.93
C ASP A 16 -7.45 8.38 14.14
N ALA A 17 -7.30 9.53 14.78
CA ALA A 17 -6.60 9.64 16.06
C ALA A 17 -7.34 8.92 17.20
N ALA A 18 -8.68 8.86 17.13
CA ALA A 18 -9.52 8.23 18.15
C ALA A 18 -9.50 6.69 18.09
N LYS A 19 -9.18 6.09 16.93
CA LYS A 19 -9.06 4.64 16.79
C LYS A 19 -7.61 4.22 16.94
N THR A 20 -7.09 4.32 18.16
CA THR A 20 -5.69 4.10 18.46
C THR A 20 -5.43 2.64 18.89
N HIS A 21 -4.55 1.91 18.18
CA HIS A 21 -4.10 0.58 18.60
C HIS A 21 -2.82 0.69 19.41
N TYR A 22 -2.84 0.12 20.61
CA TYR A 22 -1.70 0.09 21.51
C TYR A 22 -1.11 -1.32 21.62
N GLU A 23 0.20 -1.41 21.76
CA GLU A 23 0.93 -2.65 22.01
C GLU A 23 1.93 -2.49 23.14
N VAL A 24 2.24 -3.58 23.84
CA VAL A 24 3.23 -3.56 24.92
C VAL A 24 4.54 -4.16 24.41
N PHE A 25 5.57 -3.32 24.28
CA PHE A 25 6.94 -3.74 23.96
C PHE A 25 7.82 -3.58 25.19
N ASN A 26 8.38 -4.69 25.70
CA ASN A 26 9.23 -4.67 26.91
C ASN A 26 8.59 -3.95 28.12
N GLY A 27 7.27 -4.08 28.30
CA GLY A 27 6.53 -3.41 29.36
C GLY A 27 6.14 -1.95 29.07
N GLN A 28 6.50 -1.42 27.89
CA GLN A 28 6.13 -0.08 27.45
C GLN A 28 4.93 -0.12 26.51
N VAL A 29 3.91 0.68 26.78
CA VAL A 29 2.75 0.85 25.89
C VAL A 29 3.13 1.80 24.76
N VAL A 30 3.05 1.32 23.52
CA VAL A 30 3.39 2.07 22.31
C VAL A 30 2.18 2.11 21.38
N GLU A 31 1.94 3.29 20.80
CA GLU A 31 0.96 3.51 19.75
C GLU A 31 1.48 2.92 18.42
N VAL A 32 0.72 2.03 17.81
CA VAL A 32 1.13 1.33 16.58
C VAL A 32 0.38 1.89 15.38
N TRP A 33 1.15 2.15 14.33
CA TRP A 33 0.66 2.70 13.06
C TRP A 33 1.03 1.79 11.89
N PRO A 34 0.22 1.82 10.81
CA PRO A 34 0.58 1.14 9.59
C PRO A 34 1.87 1.74 9.03
N ARG A 35 2.71 0.88 8.48
CA ARG A 35 4.01 1.24 7.93
C ARG A 35 3.92 1.26 6.41
N ILE A 36 3.81 2.45 5.81
CA ILE A 36 3.65 2.61 4.36
C ILE A 36 4.86 3.34 3.78
N VAL A 37 5.54 2.71 2.84
CA VAL A 37 6.73 3.25 2.18
C VAL A 37 6.65 3.09 0.66
N TRP A 38 7.24 4.02 -0.08
CA TRP A 38 7.32 3.96 -1.54
C TRP A 38 8.57 4.62 -2.11
N LYS A 39 8.96 4.24 -3.32
CA LYS A 39 9.99 4.99 -4.07
C LYS A 39 9.40 6.32 -4.55
N PRO A 40 10.14 7.46 -4.51
CA PRO A 40 9.65 8.76 -4.96
C PRO A 40 9.04 8.77 -6.37
N LYS A 41 9.51 7.88 -7.27
CA LYS A 41 8.95 7.68 -8.62
C LYS A 41 7.49 7.23 -8.64
N TRP A 42 6.97 6.63 -7.56
CA TRP A 42 5.56 6.29 -7.42
C TRP A 42 4.70 7.51 -7.14
N GLY A 43 5.22 8.50 -6.41
CA GLY A 43 4.49 9.72 -6.10
C GLY A 43 5.36 10.61 -5.23
N LEU A 44 5.70 11.78 -5.76
CA LEU A 44 6.50 12.77 -5.07
C LEU A 44 5.60 13.81 -4.38
N THR A 45 4.47 14.12 -5.00
CA THR A 45 3.53 15.14 -4.49
C THR A 45 2.27 14.51 -3.92
N PHE A 46 1.59 15.22 -3.01
CA PHE A 46 0.29 14.79 -2.50
C PHE A 46 -0.75 14.61 -3.63
N ALA A 47 -0.73 15.49 -4.63
CA ALA A 47 -1.62 15.40 -5.78
C ALA A 47 -1.39 14.11 -6.60
N GLU A 48 -0.13 13.72 -6.83
CA GLU A 48 0.21 12.45 -7.49
C GLU A 48 -0.19 11.24 -6.65
N ILE A 49 0.02 11.28 -5.33
CA ILE A 49 -0.37 10.18 -4.45
C ILE A 49 -1.90 10.04 -4.46
N ARG A 50 -2.62 11.17 -4.33
CA ARG A 50 -4.09 11.20 -4.34
C ARG A 50 -4.68 10.73 -5.67
N SER A 51 -4.01 10.99 -6.80
CA SER A 51 -4.50 10.50 -8.10
C SER A 51 -4.30 9.00 -8.31
N LYS A 52 -3.41 8.37 -7.55
CA LYS A 52 -3.11 6.93 -7.60
C LYS A 52 -3.85 6.10 -6.57
N VAL A 53 -4.53 6.73 -5.62
CA VAL A 53 -5.33 6.07 -4.58
C VAL A 53 -6.80 6.41 -4.81
N SER A 54 -7.65 5.40 -4.95
CA SER A 54 -9.08 5.59 -5.25
C SER A 54 -9.95 4.50 -4.61
N GLY A 55 -11.27 4.72 -4.63
CA GLY A 55 -12.21 3.76 -4.05
C GLY A 55 -12.15 3.69 -2.52
N SER A 56 -12.59 2.57 -1.96
CA SER A 56 -12.61 2.32 -0.52
C SER A 56 -11.36 1.54 -0.10
N CYS A 57 -10.30 2.26 0.25
CA CYS A 57 -9.08 1.63 0.77
C CYS A 57 -9.07 1.61 2.30
N SER A 58 -8.68 0.49 2.90
CA SER A 58 -8.49 0.32 4.35
C SER A 58 -7.21 -0.48 4.63
N ILE A 59 -6.46 -0.05 5.65
CA ILE A 59 -5.21 -0.69 6.06
C ILE A 59 -5.23 -0.81 7.58
N THR A 60 -5.03 -2.02 8.11
CA THR A 60 -5.02 -2.24 9.57
C THR A 60 -3.79 -1.61 10.22
N GLN A 61 -3.88 -1.28 11.51
CA GLN A 61 -2.81 -0.54 12.22
C GLN A 61 -1.49 -1.29 12.33
N ARG A 62 -1.49 -2.63 12.20
CA ARG A 62 -0.26 -3.44 12.21
C ARG A 62 0.32 -3.67 10.81
N SER A 63 -0.41 -3.27 9.77
CA SER A 63 -0.06 -3.60 8.40
C SER A 63 1.18 -2.86 7.89
N THR A 64 1.84 -3.47 6.91
CA THR A 64 3.00 -2.90 6.23
C THR A 64 2.79 -2.95 4.72
N MET A 65 3.08 -1.85 4.02
CA MET A 65 3.02 -1.77 2.56
C MET A 65 4.28 -1.11 1.99
N ALA A 66 4.91 -1.74 1.00
CA ALA A 66 6.04 -1.20 0.27
C ALA A 66 5.75 -1.15 -1.24
N ILE A 67 5.89 0.03 -1.85
CA ILE A 67 5.59 0.25 -3.27
C ILE A 67 6.87 0.61 -4.04
N LYS A 68 7.23 -0.23 -5.00
CA LYS A 68 8.33 -0.02 -5.94
C LYS A 68 7.77 -0.09 -7.36
N GLY A 69 7.72 1.05 -8.04
CA GLY A 69 7.24 1.17 -9.42
C GLY A 69 6.63 2.54 -9.68
N ARG A 70 6.56 2.97 -10.94
CA ARG A 70 5.97 4.28 -11.30
C ARG A 70 4.44 4.23 -11.45
N ASN A 71 3.91 3.21 -12.11
CA ASN A 71 2.53 3.17 -12.60
C ASN A 71 1.64 2.19 -11.82
N ILE A 72 1.65 2.30 -10.50
CA ILE A 72 0.86 1.46 -9.59
C ILE A 72 -0.33 2.29 -9.06
N PHE A 73 -1.53 1.75 -9.18
CA PHE A 73 -2.77 2.36 -8.69
C PHE A 73 -3.38 1.47 -7.62
N VAL A 74 -3.71 2.07 -6.48
CA VAL A 74 -4.34 1.40 -5.33
C VAL A 74 -5.83 1.71 -5.37
N LYS A 75 -6.65 0.69 -5.57
CA LYS A 75 -8.10 0.83 -5.66
C LYS A 75 -8.77 -0.23 -4.79
N ASP A 76 -9.74 0.18 -3.98
CA ASP A 76 -10.56 -0.75 -3.18
C ASP A 76 -9.73 -1.75 -2.33
N LEU A 77 -8.53 -1.34 -1.90
CA LEU A 77 -7.57 -2.20 -1.19
C LEU A 77 -8.00 -2.39 0.27
N SER A 78 -8.11 -3.64 0.74
CA SER A 78 -8.21 -3.98 2.16
C SER A 78 -6.99 -4.78 2.59
N LEU A 79 -6.13 -4.19 3.43
CA LEU A 79 -4.87 -4.79 3.86
C LEU A 79 -4.85 -5.08 5.36
N ASP A 80 -4.74 -6.36 5.71
CA ASP A 80 -4.41 -6.86 7.05
C ASP A 80 -3.20 -7.80 6.99
N GLY A 81 -2.00 -7.23 7.08
CA GLY A 81 -0.74 -7.98 6.97
C GLY A 81 0.35 -7.20 6.25
N ALA A 82 1.13 -7.86 5.40
CA ALA A 82 2.26 -7.26 4.69
C ALA A 82 2.12 -7.38 3.16
N LEU A 83 2.33 -6.26 2.45
CA LEU A 83 2.28 -6.17 0.99
C LEU A 83 3.55 -5.53 0.44
N VAL A 84 4.20 -6.21 -0.50
CA VAL A 84 5.31 -5.63 -1.28
C VAL A 84 4.96 -5.70 -2.76
N ILE A 85 4.90 -4.54 -3.41
CA ILE A 85 4.63 -4.41 -4.84
C ILE A 85 5.93 -4.00 -5.52
N ASP A 86 6.44 -4.82 -6.44
CA ASP A 86 7.62 -4.53 -7.25
C ASP A 86 7.26 -4.60 -8.74
N SER A 87 6.88 -3.47 -9.29
CA SER A 87 6.59 -3.27 -10.70
C SER A 87 7.81 -2.71 -11.42
N ILE A 88 8.14 -3.30 -12.57
CA ILE A 88 9.24 -2.90 -13.44
C ILE A 88 8.85 -1.58 -14.11
N ASP A 89 9.75 -0.59 -14.13
CA ASP A 89 9.49 0.75 -14.69
C ASP A 89 9.47 0.77 -16.23
N GLU A 90 9.86 -0.33 -16.87
CA GLU A 90 10.14 -0.39 -18.30
C GLU A 90 8.96 -0.96 -19.10
N ALA A 91 8.10 -0.04 -19.54
CA ALA A 91 7.64 -0.11 -20.91
C ALA A 91 7.34 1.31 -21.41
N GLU A 92 8.20 1.77 -22.32
CA GLU A 92 7.96 2.88 -23.23
C GLU A 92 6.88 2.55 -24.28
N LYS A 93 6.32 1.34 -24.22
CA LYS A 93 5.07 0.98 -24.90
C LYS A 93 3.90 1.36 -24.02
N LYS A 94 2.77 1.76 -24.62
CA LYS A 94 1.49 2.03 -23.96
C LYS A 94 1.03 0.85 -23.09
N GLU A 95 1.63 0.65 -21.93
CA GLU A 95 1.19 -0.35 -20.98
C GLU A 95 0.17 0.29 -20.06
N ALA A 96 -0.94 -0.43 -19.91
CA ALA A 96 -2.01 -0.05 -19.03
C ALA A 96 -1.46 0.05 -17.59
N PRO A 97 -1.97 0.99 -16.79
CA PRO A 97 -1.60 1.09 -15.38
C PRO A 97 -1.81 -0.24 -14.65
N THR A 98 -0.91 -0.60 -13.74
CA THR A 98 -1.14 -1.73 -12.83
C THR A 98 -2.20 -1.32 -11.81
N MET A 99 -3.42 -1.81 -12.00
CA MET A 99 -4.52 -1.62 -11.05
C MET A 99 -4.48 -2.73 -10.01
N LEU A 100 -4.40 -2.35 -8.74
CA LEU A 100 -4.52 -3.27 -7.62
C LEU A 100 -5.91 -3.13 -7.01
N ASP A 101 -6.67 -4.22 -7.05
CA ASP A 101 -7.92 -4.46 -6.34
C ASP A 101 -7.73 -5.74 -5.52
N TRP A 102 -7.67 -5.63 -4.18
CA TRP A 102 -7.17 -6.74 -3.35
C TRP A 102 -7.65 -6.74 -1.89
N CYS A 103 -7.93 -7.94 -1.37
CA CYS A 103 -8.11 -8.23 0.05
C CYS A 103 -6.98 -9.17 0.54
N ALA A 104 -6.19 -8.72 1.49
CA ALA A 104 -5.04 -9.44 2.03
C ALA A 104 -5.21 -9.75 3.51
N ASN A 105 -5.20 -11.03 3.88
CA ASN A 105 -5.25 -11.47 5.28
C ASN A 105 -3.96 -12.23 5.64
N ASN A 106 -3.28 -11.79 6.70
CA ASN A 106 -2.23 -12.45 7.51
C ASN A 106 -1.05 -13.16 6.82
N HIS A 107 -0.87 -13.04 5.50
CA HIS A 107 0.27 -13.59 4.76
C HIS A 107 1.01 -12.50 3.98
N THR A 108 2.34 -12.44 4.11
CA THR A 108 3.21 -11.61 3.25
C THR A 108 3.11 -12.12 1.82
N LYS A 109 2.66 -11.28 0.88
CA LYS A 109 2.63 -11.63 -0.54
C LYS A 109 3.39 -10.61 -1.39
N TYR A 110 4.11 -11.13 -2.39
CA TYR A 110 4.90 -10.38 -3.36
C TYR A 110 4.18 -10.37 -4.70
N TRP A 111 4.14 -9.22 -5.37
CA TRP A 111 3.62 -9.10 -6.73
C TRP A 111 4.71 -8.59 -7.67
N GLY A 112 5.02 -9.35 -8.73
CA GLY A 112 5.95 -9.00 -9.79
C GLY A 112 5.24 -8.93 -11.15
N ALA A 113 5.65 -7.99 -12.00
CA ALA A 113 4.97 -7.67 -13.28
C ALA A 113 4.87 -8.81 -14.33
N ALA A 114 5.39 -10.01 -14.04
CA ALA A 114 5.29 -11.17 -14.94
C ALA A 114 3.97 -11.97 -14.85
N GLU A 115 3.05 -11.61 -13.94
CA GLU A 115 1.81 -12.37 -13.68
C GLU A 115 0.52 -11.71 -14.19
N THR A 116 0.62 -10.79 -15.16
CA THR A 116 -0.54 -10.01 -15.66
C THR A 116 -1.56 -10.79 -16.49
N GLU A 117 -1.37 -12.08 -16.77
CA GLU A 117 -2.34 -12.86 -17.57
C GLU A 117 -3.35 -13.71 -16.79
N HIS A 118 -3.27 -13.84 -15.46
CA HIS A 118 -3.97 -14.97 -14.81
C HIS A 118 -4.84 -14.70 -13.56
N LEU A 119 -5.37 -13.49 -13.34
CA LEU A 119 -6.23 -13.23 -12.18
C LEU A 119 -7.53 -12.45 -12.46
N GLN A 120 -8.23 -12.74 -13.57
CA GLN A 120 -9.67 -12.42 -13.68
C GLN A 120 -10.59 -13.41 -12.95
N ARG A 121 -10.08 -14.33 -12.11
CA ARG A 121 -10.85 -15.51 -11.69
C ARG A 121 -11.01 -15.77 -10.19
N TYR A 122 -11.05 -14.73 -9.36
CA TYR A 122 -11.41 -14.90 -7.93
C TYR A 122 -12.45 -13.90 -7.41
N PHE A 123 -13.47 -13.58 -8.22
CA PHE A 123 -14.74 -13.03 -7.72
C PHE A 123 -15.88 -14.00 -8.04
N SER A 124 -16.08 -14.95 -7.13
CA SER A 124 -17.36 -15.59 -6.81
C SER A 124 -17.28 -15.84 -5.30
N THR A 125 -18.13 -15.31 -4.44
CA THR A 125 -19.58 -15.08 -4.50
C THR A 125 -19.97 -13.88 -3.65
#